data_AF-A0A368GRZ3-F1
#
_entry.id   AF-A0A368GRZ3-F1
#
_cell.length_a   1.000
_cell.length_b   1.000
_cell.length_c   1.000
_cell.angle_alpha   90.00
_cell.angle_beta   90.00
_cell.angle_gamma   90.00
#
_symmetry.space_group_name_H-M   'P 1'
#
loop_
_entity.id
_entity.type
_entity.pdbx_description
1 polymer ?
#
loop_
_entity_poly.entity_id
_entity_poly.type
_entity_poly.pdbx_seq_one_letter_code
_entity_poly.pdbx_strand_id
1 'polypeptide(L)'
;MKHEDPRDRKEVNSHESECRCHPWNKLPLELKFEILQYLSLPTLRRFMFLSKDCLHVVSSMKIDAMSIHLDDNTFIGHRNDAVTVRVSRKIKTPYLSCFVTHFDLQFLSLENGGCFVAREVIEDRRKVIKVGTNYPHESRYAAALQAFSQFTKWVKATGLYVTMSPSDADVDRMHAIVPATRKFSCSTFGIETKNPALVRFFMQHLQPGCNLVVNEYTQLDDDRPILTRDFFDSDVAKCACSMNIHGMTEITDEQLLKLRAKTLFVASHRITSQAVNQIIWQWYEGERRICQMFFDGTKDLSEEIILSGFELDDFCSPEELLEIVSEMSQWRVRELSRPWVGLRSKAGLVIMVKVGRHSCSLLNLDLK
;
A
#
# COMPACT_ATOMS: atom_id res chain seq x y z
N MET A 1 -11.08 24.46 -89.30
CA MET A 1 -10.05 23.60 -88.68
C MET A 1 -10.24 23.73 -87.18
N LYS A 2 -10.87 22.75 -86.52
CA LYS A 2 -10.26 21.54 -85.93
C LYS A 2 -9.24 21.94 -84.84
N HIS A 3 -9.32 21.55 -83.58
CA HIS A 3 -10.13 20.55 -82.88
C HIS A 3 -10.16 20.85 -81.35
N GLU A 4 -11.27 20.46 -80.71
CA GLU A 4 -11.45 20.05 -79.29
C GLU A 4 -10.27 19.20 -78.75
N ASP A 5 -10.02 18.95 -77.45
CA ASP A 5 -10.90 18.65 -76.32
C ASP A 5 -10.07 18.68 -75.00
N PRO A 6 -10.71 18.79 -73.82
CA PRO A 6 -10.12 18.96 -72.48
C PRO A 6 -9.95 17.62 -71.72
N ARG A 7 -9.72 17.71 -70.40
CA ARG A 7 -9.45 16.64 -69.38
C ARG A 7 -7.94 16.48 -69.16
N ASP A 8 -7.34 16.80 -68.01
CA ASP A 8 -7.72 16.49 -66.64
C ASP A 8 -7.40 17.65 -65.69
N ARG A 9 -8.43 18.36 -65.22
CA ARG A 9 -8.40 18.90 -63.86
C ARG A 9 -8.63 17.71 -62.95
N LYS A 10 -7.56 17.09 -62.45
CA LYS A 10 -7.68 16.36 -61.19
C LYS A 10 -7.93 17.40 -60.12
N GLU A 11 -9.21 17.57 -59.79
CA GLU A 11 -9.63 18.01 -58.47
C GLU A 11 -8.81 17.20 -57.47
N VAL A 12 -7.83 17.87 -56.86
CA VAL A 12 -7.32 17.42 -55.57
C VAL A 12 -8.52 17.58 -54.65
N ASN A 13 -9.28 16.48 -54.49
CA ASN A 13 -10.18 16.31 -53.37
C ASN A 13 -9.32 16.47 -52.12
N SER A 14 -9.24 17.71 -51.63
CA SER A 14 -8.90 18.01 -50.27
C SER A 14 -10.01 17.41 -49.41
N HIS A 15 -9.89 16.11 -49.14
CA HIS A 15 -10.34 15.57 -47.88
C HIS A 15 -9.43 16.14 -46.77
N GLU A 16 -9.43 17.47 -46.63
CA GLU A 16 -9.28 18.09 -45.34
C GLU A 16 -10.57 17.74 -44.61
N SER A 17 -10.56 16.61 -43.92
CA SER A 17 -11.50 16.40 -42.84
C SER A 17 -11.31 17.59 -41.89
N GLU A 18 -12.22 18.57 -41.96
CA GLU A 18 -12.34 19.62 -40.97
C GLU A 18 -12.44 18.93 -39.61
N CYS A 19 -11.31 18.84 -38.92
CA CYS A 19 -11.27 18.42 -37.54
C CYS A 19 -11.96 19.55 -36.78
N ARG A 20 -13.28 19.46 -36.60
CA ARG A 20 -14.07 20.44 -35.85
C ARG A 20 -13.64 20.37 -34.39
N CYS A 21 -12.56 21.07 -34.08
CA CYS A 21 -12.09 21.24 -32.72
C CYS A 21 -13.13 22.08 -31.97
N HIS A 22 -13.98 21.43 -31.19
CA HIS A 22 -14.89 22.13 -30.30
C HIS A 22 -14.09 22.97 -29.29
N PRO A 23 -14.45 24.24 -29.06
CA PRO A 23 -13.85 25.06 -28.01
C PRO A 23 -13.91 24.34 -26.67
N TRP A 24 -12.83 24.36 -25.88
CA TRP A 24 -12.72 23.68 -24.59
C TRP A 24 -13.92 23.96 -23.67
N ASN A 25 -14.35 25.22 -23.60
CA ASN A 25 -15.48 25.66 -22.78
C ASN A 25 -16.84 25.07 -23.21
N LYS A 26 -16.96 24.54 -24.44
CA LYS A 26 -18.17 23.88 -24.95
C LYS A 26 -18.15 22.37 -24.77
N LEU A 27 -17.04 21.78 -24.32
CA LEU A 27 -16.98 20.34 -24.05
C LEU A 27 -17.76 19.99 -22.77
N PRO A 28 -18.55 18.89 -22.78
CA PRO A 28 -19.10 18.28 -21.56
C PRO A 28 -18.02 17.99 -20.51
N LEU A 29 -18.39 18.07 -19.24
CA LEU A 29 -17.45 17.88 -18.12
C LEU A 29 -16.83 16.48 -18.13
N GLU A 30 -17.60 15.48 -18.51
CA GLU A 30 -17.19 14.08 -18.58
C GLU A 30 -16.07 13.89 -19.61
N LEU A 31 -16.20 14.50 -20.79
CA LEU A 31 -15.16 14.48 -21.83
C LEU A 31 -13.92 15.26 -21.40
N LYS A 32 -14.09 16.37 -20.67
CA LYS A 32 -12.95 17.09 -20.08
C LYS A 32 -12.19 16.19 -19.10
N PHE A 33 -12.88 15.46 -18.23
CA PHE A 33 -12.23 14.49 -17.32
C PHE A 33 -11.52 13.37 -18.08
N GLU A 34 -12.16 12.84 -19.12
CA GLU A 34 -11.59 11.80 -19.96
C GLU A 34 -10.30 12.27 -20.66
N ILE A 35 -10.24 13.52 -21.12
CA ILE A 35 -9.02 14.09 -21.72
C ILE A 35 -7.95 14.30 -20.64
N LEU A 36 -8.31 14.90 -19.52
CA LEU A 36 -7.37 15.30 -18.46
C LEU A 36 -6.76 14.10 -17.73
N GLN A 37 -7.44 12.95 -17.68
CA GLN A 37 -6.89 11.75 -17.06
C GLN A 37 -5.59 11.27 -17.72
N TYR A 38 -5.31 11.67 -18.96
CA TYR A 38 -4.09 11.32 -19.66
C TYR A 38 -2.89 12.22 -19.32
N LEU A 39 -3.09 13.29 -18.54
CA LEU A 39 -2.06 14.27 -18.22
C LEU A 39 -1.33 13.96 -16.91
N SER A 40 -0.05 14.30 -16.83
CA SER A 40 0.71 14.19 -15.58
C SER A 40 0.25 15.22 -14.55
N LEU A 41 0.49 14.96 -13.26
CA LEU A 41 0.15 15.89 -12.17
C LEU A 41 0.75 17.30 -12.36
N PRO A 42 2.03 17.47 -12.77
CA PRO A 42 2.56 18.79 -13.09
C PRO A 42 1.77 19.51 -14.19
N THR A 43 1.38 18.79 -15.24
CA THR A 43 0.61 19.36 -16.36
C THR A 43 -0.79 19.74 -15.93
N LEU A 44 -1.48 18.88 -15.15
CA LEU A 44 -2.78 19.20 -14.55
C LEU A 44 -2.71 20.46 -13.68
N ARG A 45 -1.66 20.57 -12.85
CA ARG A 45 -1.47 21.76 -12.02
C ARG A 45 -1.24 23.03 -12.86
N ARG A 46 -0.50 22.96 -13.96
CA ARG A 46 -0.33 24.10 -14.89
C ARG A 46 -1.65 24.43 -15.59
N PHE A 47 -2.42 23.41 -15.98
CA PHE A 47 -3.70 23.56 -16.65
C PHE A 47 -4.71 24.35 -15.80
N MET A 48 -4.71 24.18 -14.48
CA MET A 48 -5.55 24.94 -13.55
C MET A 48 -5.38 26.47 -13.68
N PHE A 49 -4.23 26.96 -14.15
CA PHE A 49 -3.96 28.39 -14.28
C PHE A 49 -4.39 28.99 -15.61
N LEU A 50 -4.91 28.20 -16.55
CA LEU A 50 -5.32 28.69 -17.86
C LEU A 50 -6.66 29.45 -17.82
N SER A 51 -7.59 29.06 -16.95
CA SER A 51 -8.88 29.75 -16.77
C SER A 51 -9.60 29.29 -15.50
N LYS A 52 -10.65 30.01 -15.10
CA LYS A 52 -11.55 29.61 -13.99
C LYS A 52 -12.22 28.25 -14.25
N ASP A 53 -12.60 27.98 -15.50
CA ASP A 53 -13.17 26.68 -15.90
C ASP A 53 -12.15 25.56 -15.73
N CYS A 54 -10.90 25.75 -16.19
CA CYS A 54 -9.84 24.76 -16.02
C CYS A 54 -9.54 24.45 -14.55
N LEU A 55 -9.49 25.48 -13.70
CA LEU A 55 -9.37 25.32 -12.25
C LEU A 55 -10.52 24.48 -11.69
N HIS A 56 -11.76 24.85 -12.01
CA HIS A 56 -12.96 24.17 -11.53
C HIS A 56 -12.99 22.70 -11.96
N VAL A 57 -12.67 22.42 -13.23
CA VAL A 57 -12.66 21.06 -13.79
C VAL A 57 -11.61 20.21 -13.06
N VAL A 58 -10.35 20.64 -12.99
CA VAL A 58 -9.29 19.84 -12.35
C VAL A 58 -9.57 19.65 -10.85
N SER A 59 -10.06 20.68 -10.15
CA SER A 59 -10.40 20.57 -8.73
C SER A 59 -11.60 19.66 -8.44
N SER A 60 -12.49 19.46 -9.43
CA SER A 60 -13.65 18.56 -9.29
C SER A 60 -13.33 17.13 -9.73
N MET A 61 -12.21 16.92 -10.41
CA MET A 61 -11.78 15.62 -10.90
C MET A 61 -11.21 14.77 -9.76
N LYS A 62 -11.66 13.52 -9.64
CA LYS A 62 -10.99 12.53 -8.79
C LYS A 62 -9.79 11.97 -9.53
N ILE A 63 -8.59 12.36 -9.09
CA ILE A 63 -7.35 11.88 -9.70
C ILE A 63 -6.99 10.53 -9.08
N ASP A 64 -7.02 9.47 -9.87
CA ASP A 64 -6.57 8.15 -9.43
C ASP A 64 -5.04 8.04 -9.48
N ALA A 65 -4.45 7.49 -8.43
CA ALA A 65 -3.04 7.14 -8.31
C ALA A 65 -2.87 5.70 -7.83
N MET A 66 -1.73 5.09 -8.19
CA MET A 66 -1.36 3.79 -7.64
C MET A 66 -1.03 3.92 -6.16
N SER A 67 -0.18 4.89 -5.83
CA SER A 67 0.27 5.09 -4.46
C SER A 67 0.70 6.51 -4.17
N ILE A 68 0.67 6.87 -2.89
CA ILE A 68 1.33 8.05 -2.34
C ILE A 68 2.31 7.57 -1.27
N HIS A 69 3.55 8.03 -1.36
CA HIS A 69 4.63 7.71 -0.43
C HIS A 69 5.05 8.96 0.33
N LEU A 70 5.43 8.77 1.59
CA LEU A 70 6.06 9.76 2.43
C LEU A 70 7.32 9.12 3.03
N ASP A 71 8.49 9.52 2.52
CA ASP A 71 9.76 8.80 2.65
C ASP A 71 10.89 9.73 3.10
N ASP A 72 11.58 9.47 4.20
CA ASP A 72 12.70 10.31 4.65
C ASP A 72 14.06 9.97 4.03
N ASN A 73 14.08 9.05 3.05
CA ASN A 73 15.23 8.51 2.33
C ASN A 73 16.36 7.97 3.22
N THR A 74 16.18 7.90 4.55
CA THR A 74 17.21 7.41 5.48
C THR A 74 17.60 5.96 5.18
N PHE A 75 16.76 5.26 4.43
CA PHE A 75 16.81 3.82 4.24
C PHE A 75 17.25 3.35 2.85
N ILE A 76 17.31 4.24 1.84
CA ILE A 76 17.67 3.91 0.45
C ILE A 76 19.17 4.18 0.18
N GLY A 77 19.99 4.43 1.21
CA GLY A 77 21.42 4.71 1.06
C GLY A 77 21.74 6.05 0.37
N HIS A 78 20.72 6.85 0.04
CA HIS A 78 20.89 8.20 -0.47
C HIS A 78 20.97 9.18 0.70
N ARG A 79 22.17 9.73 0.91
CA ARG A 79 22.55 10.66 2.00
C ARG A 79 21.90 12.04 1.97
N ASN A 80 20.77 12.21 1.29
CA ASN A 80 20.09 13.49 1.24
C ASN A 80 19.14 13.56 2.43
N ASP A 81 19.38 14.50 3.36
CA ASP A 81 18.54 14.81 4.53
C ASP A 81 17.17 15.39 4.10
N ALA A 82 16.43 14.63 3.30
CA ALA A 82 15.23 15.08 2.59
C ALA A 82 14.07 14.14 2.85
N VAL A 83 12.93 14.69 3.30
CA VAL A 83 11.66 13.96 3.32
C VAL A 83 10.96 14.17 1.99
N THR A 84 10.57 13.08 1.33
CA THR A 84 9.97 13.08 -0.01
C THR A 84 8.51 12.67 0.07
N VAL A 85 7.65 13.50 -0.51
CA VAL A 85 6.28 13.11 -0.84
C VAL A 85 6.24 12.73 -2.30
N ARG A 86 5.98 11.46 -2.60
CA ARG A 86 5.91 10.92 -3.97
C ARG A 86 4.50 10.48 -4.30
N VAL A 87 3.97 10.96 -5.41
CA VAL A 87 2.71 10.45 -5.98
C VAL A 87 3.01 9.64 -7.24
N SER A 88 2.68 8.35 -7.21
CA SER A 88 2.89 7.41 -8.31
C SER A 88 1.58 7.17 -9.03
N ARG A 89 1.53 7.52 -10.32
CA ARG A 89 0.31 7.43 -11.14
C ARG A 89 0.55 6.57 -12.37
N LYS A 90 -0.38 5.64 -12.61
CA LYS A 90 -0.44 4.87 -13.85
C LYS A 90 -1.25 5.64 -14.87
N ILE A 91 -0.61 6.08 -15.94
CA ILE A 91 -1.31 6.72 -17.06
C ILE A 91 -1.52 5.65 -18.12
N LYS A 92 -2.78 5.25 -18.32
CA LYS A 92 -3.16 4.45 -19.48
C LYS A 92 -3.11 5.38 -20.68
N THR A 93 -2.57 4.96 -21.81
CA THR A 93 -2.77 5.69 -23.07
C THR A 93 -3.46 4.78 -24.07
N PRO A 94 -4.14 5.33 -25.09
CA PRO A 94 -4.81 4.50 -26.09
C PRO A 94 -3.86 3.64 -26.93
N TYR A 95 -2.54 3.94 -26.91
CA TYR A 95 -1.58 3.40 -27.88
C TYR A 95 -0.32 2.73 -27.27
N LEU A 96 -0.10 2.81 -25.95
CA LEU A 96 1.05 2.18 -25.29
C LEU A 96 0.63 1.32 -24.10
N SER A 97 1.47 0.32 -23.78
CA SER A 97 1.51 -0.26 -22.44
C SER A 97 1.62 0.87 -21.42
N CYS A 98 0.82 0.76 -20.36
CA CYS A 98 0.76 1.75 -19.28
C CYS A 98 2.15 2.21 -18.80
N PHE A 99 2.35 3.53 -18.67
CA PHE A 99 3.55 4.05 -18.02
C PHE A 99 3.23 4.61 -16.63
N VAL A 100 4.19 4.49 -15.72
CA VAL A 100 4.09 5.03 -14.36
C VAL A 100 4.83 6.36 -14.34
N THR A 101 4.14 7.42 -13.92
CA THR A 101 4.75 8.73 -13.67
C THR A 101 4.90 8.93 -12.17
N HIS A 102 6.04 9.47 -11.75
CA HIS A 102 6.27 9.90 -10.38
C HIS A 102 6.24 11.43 -10.30
N PHE A 103 5.63 11.94 -9.24
CA PHE A 103 5.69 13.33 -8.86
C PHE A 103 6.26 13.44 -7.45
N ASP A 104 7.47 13.96 -7.35
CA ASP A 104 8.23 14.00 -6.11
C ASP A 104 8.37 15.45 -5.62
N LEU A 105 8.04 15.68 -4.35
CA LEU A 105 8.37 16.88 -3.60
C LEU A 105 9.34 16.52 -2.49
N GLN A 106 10.51 17.14 -2.48
CA GLN A 106 11.54 16.92 -1.48
C GLN A 106 11.57 18.08 -0.50
N PHE A 107 11.53 17.79 0.79
CA PHE A 107 11.57 18.74 1.89
C PHE A 107 12.94 18.61 2.57
N LEU A 108 13.78 19.63 2.41
CA LEU A 108 15.16 19.64 2.89
C LEU A 108 15.30 20.62 4.05
N SER A 109 16.10 20.25 5.05
CA SER A 109 16.40 21.10 6.21
C SER A 109 17.16 22.36 5.80
N LEU A 110 16.90 23.47 6.48
CA LEU A 110 17.72 24.68 6.41
C LEU A 110 18.73 24.70 7.56
N GLU A 111 19.93 25.26 7.32
CA GLU A 111 20.99 25.35 8.34
C GLU A 111 20.57 26.15 9.58
N ASN A 112 19.74 27.17 9.40
CA ASN A 112 19.23 28.04 10.46
C ASN A 112 17.94 27.52 11.13
N GLY A 113 17.56 26.27 10.86
CA GLY A 113 16.28 25.69 11.26
C GLY A 113 15.17 25.94 10.24
N GLY A 114 14.13 25.11 10.30
CA GLY A 114 13.07 25.07 9.29
C GLY A 114 13.43 24.16 8.10
N CYS A 115 12.64 24.25 7.03
CA CYS A 115 12.89 23.50 5.79
C CYS A 115 12.43 24.26 4.54
N PHE A 116 12.79 23.75 3.36
CA PHE A 116 12.26 24.22 2.08
C PHE A 116 11.84 23.05 1.20
N VAL A 117 10.87 23.27 0.33
CA VAL A 117 10.47 22.28 -0.67
C VAL A 117 11.23 22.50 -1.97
N ALA A 118 11.68 21.42 -2.58
CA ALA A 118 12.30 21.41 -3.89
C ALA A 118 11.74 20.26 -4.74
N ARG A 119 11.93 20.36 -6.06
CA ARG A 119 11.62 19.28 -7.00
C ARG A 119 12.73 19.15 -8.04
N GLU A 120 13.06 17.93 -8.40
CA GLU A 120 13.89 17.66 -9.57
C GLU A 120 13.02 17.75 -10.84
N VAL A 121 13.49 18.49 -11.84
CA VAL A 121 12.87 18.57 -13.16
C VAL A 121 13.92 18.34 -14.24
N ILE A 122 13.49 17.79 -15.38
CA ILE A 122 14.36 17.66 -16.55
C ILE A 122 14.12 18.87 -17.44
N GLU A 123 15.15 19.70 -17.61
CA GLU A 123 15.18 20.85 -18.53
C GLU A 123 16.35 20.69 -19.48
N ASP A 124 16.11 20.80 -20.79
CA ASP A 124 17.13 20.63 -21.84
C ASP A 124 18.00 19.36 -21.66
N ARG A 125 17.34 18.24 -21.33
CA ARG A 125 17.96 16.92 -21.04
C ARG A 125 18.89 16.90 -19.82
N ARG A 126 18.85 17.94 -18.96
CA ARG A 126 19.60 18.02 -17.71
C ARG A 126 18.65 18.00 -16.51
N LYS A 127 19.11 17.39 -15.42
CA LYS A 127 18.40 17.44 -14.13
C LYS A 127 18.67 18.78 -13.46
N VAL A 128 17.61 19.51 -13.15
CA VAL A 128 17.64 20.81 -12.47
C VAL A 128 16.79 20.72 -11.22
N ILE A 129 17.30 21.25 -10.11
CA ILE A 129 16.53 21.37 -8.87
C ILE A 129 15.81 22.71 -8.89
N LYS A 130 14.47 22.68 -8.82
CA LYS A 130 13.64 23.86 -8.64
C LYS A 130 13.23 23.99 -7.19
N VAL A 131 13.77 25.01 -6.54
CA VAL A 131 13.40 25.41 -5.17
C VAL A 131 12.01 26.06 -5.19
N GLY A 132 11.18 25.68 -4.23
CA GLY A 132 9.85 26.19 -4.01
C GLY A 132 9.76 27.00 -2.72
N THR A 133 8.70 26.76 -1.95
CA THR A 133 8.37 27.49 -0.73
C THR A 133 9.30 27.14 0.43
N ASN A 134 9.62 28.16 1.25
CA ASN A 134 10.36 28.00 2.51
C ASN A 134 9.39 27.94 3.70
N TYR A 135 9.69 27.06 4.65
CA TYR A 135 8.97 26.84 5.90
C TYR A 135 9.95 27.09 7.08
N PRO A 136 10.17 28.35 7.47
CA PRO A 136 11.25 28.71 8.40
C PRO A 136 11.06 28.20 9.83
N HIS A 137 9.85 27.77 10.18
CA HIS A 137 9.50 27.33 11.54
C HIS A 137 8.98 25.89 11.60
N GLU A 138 9.01 25.15 10.48
CA GLU A 138 8.53 23.76 10.43
C GLU A 138 9.67 22.80 10.13
N SER A 139 9.68 21.65 10.81
CA SER A 139 10.58 20.57 10.44
C SER A 139 10.20 20.00 9.07
N ARG A 140 11.18 19.40 8.38
CA ARG A 140 10.93 18.72 7.09
C ARG A 140 9.83 17.65 7.19
N TYR A 141 9.71 16.97 8.33
CA TYR A 141 8.65 15.99 8.59
C TYR A 141 7.27 16.64 8.67
N ALA A 142 7.13 17.75 9.38
CA ALA A 142 5.88 18.49 9.51
C ALA A 142 5.38 18.99 8.15
N ALA A 143 6.24 19.70 7.41
CA ALA A 143 5.89 20.24 6.10
C ALA A 143 5.55 19.13 5.09
N ALA A 144 6.31 18.02 5.11
CA ALA A 144 6.04 16.87 4.24
C ALA A 144 4.73 16.16 4.60
N LEU A 145 4.42 15.98 5.89
CA LEU A 145 3.15 15.41 6.34
C LEU A 145 1.98 16.30 5.93
N GLN A 146 2.12 17.62 6.01
CA GLN A 146 1.09 18.54 5.55
C GLN A 146 0.82 18.35 4.05
N ALA A 147 1.88 18.30 3.22
CA ALA A 147 1.74 18.04 1.79
C ALA A 147 1.13 16.65 1.50
N PHE A 148 1.58 15.61 2.19
CA PHE A 148 1.01 14.26 2.11
C PHE A 148 -0.50 14.25 2.44
N SER A 149 -0.89 14.88 3.55
CA SER A 149 -2.29 14.99 3.98
C SER A 149 -3.14 15.76 2.97
N GLN A 150 -2.57 16.77 2.30
CA GLN A 150 -3.25 17.47 1.21
C GLN A 150 -3.36 16.60 -0.04
N PHE A 151 -2.33 15.86 -0.46
CA PHE A 151 -2.45 14.95 -1.61
C PHE A 151 -3.52 13.88 -1.39
N THR A 152 -3.63 13.30 -0.20
CA THR A 152 -4.68 12.33 0.13
C THR A 152 -6.11 12.92 0.14
N LYS A 153 -6.28 14.25 0.06
CA LYS A 153 -7.61 14.88 -0.18
C LYS A 153 -7.98 14.90 -1.67
N TRP A 154 -6.99 15.13 -2.54
CA TRP A 154 -7.22 15.41 -3.97
C TRP A 154 -7.02 14.17 -4.84
N VAL A 155 -6.22 13.22 -4.35
CA VAL A 155 -5.78 12.04 -5.08
C VAL A 155 -6.34 10.80 -4.39
N LYS A 156 -7.07 9.99 -5.15
CA LYS A 156 -7.52 8.66 -4.70
C LYS A 156 -6.41 7.66 -4.99
N ALA A 157 -5.71 7.24 -3.94
CA ALA A 157 -4.62 6.29 -4.05
C ALA A 157 -5.06 4.88 -3.60
N THR A 158 -4.63 3.86 -4.33
CA THR A 158 -4.80 2.46 -3.90
C THR A 158 -3.94 2.17 -2.67
N GLY A 159 -2.69 2.63 -2.68
CA GLY A 159 -1.73 2.44 -1.59
C GLY A 159 -1.28 3.75 -0.93
N LEU A 160 -1.12 3.74 0.39
CA LEU A 160 -0.41 4.78 1.13
C LEU A 160 0.76 4.14 1.84
N TYR A 161 1.96 4.70 1.67
CA TYR A 161 3.19 4.14 2.21
C TYR A 161 3.96 5.22 2.97
N VAL A 162 4.39 4.90 4.18
CA VAL A 162 5.14 5.79 5.05
C VAL A 162 6.46 5.11 5.40
N THR A 163 7.58 5.72 5.08
CA THR A 163 8.90 5.16 5.33
C THR A 163 9.77 6.23 5.97
N MET A 164 9.72 6.35 7.30
CA MET A 164 10.43 7.42 8.01
C MET A 164 10.73 7.09 9.47
N SER A 165 11.68 7.79 10.10
CA SER A 165 11.98 7.69 11.53
C SER A 165 12.10 9.06 12.21
N PRO A 166 10.98 9.79 12.37
CA PRO A 166 10.95 11.03 13.12
C PRO A 166 11.21 10.80 14.62
N SER A 167 11.63 11.85 15.32
CA SER A 167 11.69 11.86 16.78
C SER A 167 10.28 11.86 17.39
N ASP A 168 10.12 11.47 18.66
CA ASP A 168 8.83 11.56 19.37
C ASP A 168 8.29 13.00 19.37
N ALA A 169 9.17 13.98 19.55
CA ALA A 169 8.81 15.40 19.49
C ALA A 169 8.31 15.83 18.09
N ASP A 170 8.80 15.20 17.02
CA ASP A 170 8.24 15.41 15.68
C ASP A 170 6.86 14.78 15.56
N VAL A 171 6.66 13.55 16.07
CA VAL A 171 5.34 12.89 16.06
C VAL A 171 4.32 13.69 16.87
N ASP A 172 4.69 14.25 18.01
CA ASP A 172 3.82 15.15 18.79
C ASP A 172 3.38 16.37 17.98
N ARG A 173 4.31 16.96 17.19
CA ARG A 173 3.97 18.06 16.27
C ARG A 173 3.03 17.60 15.14
N MET A 174 3.11 16.35 14.69
CA MET A 174 2.23 15.81 13.64
C MET A 174 0.76 15.80 14.08
N HIS A 175 0.48 15.58 15.36
CA HIS A 175 -0.89 15.65 15.92
C HIS A 175 -1.53 17.03 15.77
N ALA A 176 -0.74 18.11 15.73
CA ALA A 176 -1.26 19.46 15.48
C ALA A 176 -1.58 19.71 13.99
N ILE A 177 -0.98 18.94 13.08
CA ILE A 177 -1.09 19.13 11.62
C ILE A 177 -2.28 18.35 11.06
N VAL A 178 -2.49 17.14 11.56
CA VAL A 178 -3.54 16.23 11.08
C VAL A 178 -4.64 16.15 12.14
N PRO A 179 -5.80 16.77 11.92
CA PRO A 179 -6.90 16.72 12.88
C PRO A 179 -7.36 15.29 13.15
N ALA A 180 -7.75 14.96 14.39
CA ALA A 180 -8.24 13.62 14.76
C ALA A 180 -9.42 13.11 13.90
N THR A 181 -10.23 14.04 13.37
CA THR A 181 -11.35 13.75 12.47
C THR A 181 -10.91 13.35 11.07
N ARG A 182 -9.66 13.61 10.69
CA ARG A 182 -9.11 13.25 9.39
C ARG A 182 -8.95 11.74 9.30
N LYS A 183 -9.49 11.17 8.23
CA LYS A 183 -9.29 9.76 7.87
C LYS A 183 -8.66 9.64 6.49
N PHE A 184 -7.70 8.72 6.36
CA PHE A 184 -7.06 8.33 5.12
C PHE A 184 -7.76 7.09 4.58
N SER A 185 -8.24 7.18 3.34
CA SER A 185 -8.87 6.07 2.61
C SER A 185 -7.84 5.48 1.65
N CYS A 186 -7.58 4.19 1.78
CA CYS A 186 -6.74 3.42 0.86
C CYS A 186 -7.10 1.94 0.93
N SER A 187 -6.70 1.17 -0.08
CA SER A 187 -6.83 -0.29 -0.06
C SER A 187 -5.70 -0.95 0.73
N THR A 188 -4.52 -0.34 0.73
CA THR A 188 -3.35 -0.82 1.46
C THR A 188 -2.63 0.35 2.12
N PHE A 189 -2.36 0.21 3.41
CA PHE A 189 -1.48 1.10 4.17
C PHE A 189 -0.21 0.35 4.55
N GLY A 190 0.93 0.91 4.19
CA GLY A 190 2.25 0.43 4.59
C GLY A 190 2.97 1.45 5.45
N ILE A 191 3.61 1.01 6.52
CA ILE A 191 4.51 1.84 7.32
C ILE A 191 5.79 1.10 7.65
N GLU A 192 6.90 1.79 7.49
CA GLU A 192 8.23 1.35 7.86
C GLU A 192 8.89 2.43 8.72
N THR A 193 9.20 2.11 9.97
CA THR A 193 9.69 3.10 10.93
C THR A 193 10.44 2.46 12.09
N LYS A 194 11.36 3.22 12.69
CA LYS A 194 11.97 2.89 14.00
C LYS A 194 11.23 3.51 15.18
N ASN A 195 10.21 4.34 14.92
CA ASN A 195 9.46 5.02 15.96
C ASN A 195 8.02 4.45 16.07
N PRO A 196 7.72 3.63 17.10
CA PRO A 196 6.38 3.10 17.32
C PRO A 196 5.30 4.18 17.50
N ALA A 197 5.65 5.38 17.99
CA ALA A 197 4.70 6.49 18.13
C ALA A 197 4.15 6.91 16.76
N LEU A 198 4.96 6.84 15.70
CA LEU A 198 4.51 7.14 14.34
C LEU A 198 3.48 6.13 13.83
N VAL A 199 3.67 4.84 14.15
CA VAL A 199 2.69 3.80 13.82
C VAL A 199 1.36 4.14 14.48
N ARG A 200 1.37 4.42 15.78
CA ARG A 200 0.16 4.79 16.54
C ARG A 200 -0.53 6.02 15.96
N PHE A 201 0.24 7.05 15.62
CA PHE A 201 -0.26 8.26 14.96
C PHE A 201 -1.06 7.91 13.70
N PHE A 202 -0.47 7.16 12.76
CA PHE A 202 -1.17 6.84 11.50
C PHE A 202 -2.36 5.92 11.70
N MET A 203 -2.30 4.93 12.61
CA MET A 203 -3.41 4.00 12.85
C MET A 203 -4.69 4.73 13.30
N GLN A 204 -4.57 5.82 14.06
CA GLN A 204 -5.71 6.65 14.45
C GLN A 204 -6.40 7.32 13.26
N HIS A 205 -5.69 7.50 12.15
CA HIS A 205 -6.19 8.16 10.94
C HIS A 205 -6.59 7.18 9.83
N LEU A 206 -6.49 5.86 10.02
CA LEU A 206 -6.92 4.90 8.99
C LEU A 206 -8.43 4.64 9.03
N GLN A 207 -9.01 4.38 7.86
CA GLN A 207 -10.34 3.79 7.76
C GLN A 207 -10.26 2.26 7.94
N PRO A 208 -11.25 1.64 8.61
CA PRO A 208 -11.36 0.18 8.68
C PRO A 208 -11.41 -0.47 7.30
N GLY A 209 -10.84 -1.67 7.18
CA GLY A 209 -10.90 -2.49 5.96
C GLY A 209 -9.69 -2.41 5.02
N CYS A 210 -8.72 -1.53 5.30
CA CYS A 210 -7.47 -1.51 4.56
C CYS A 210 -6.57 -2.72 4.91
N ASN A 211 -5.76 -3.17 3.96
CA ASN A 211 -4.66 -4.10 4.23
C ASN A 211 -3.53 -3.35 4.94
N LEU A 212 -2.91 -4.00 5.91
CA LEU A 212 -1.89 -3.39 6.75
C LEU A 212 -0.55 -4.06 6.53
N VAL A 213 0.48 -3.25 6.30
CA VAL A 213 1.87 -3.67 6.27
C VAL A 213 2.64 -2.78 7.24
N VAL A 214 3.24 -3.36 8.27
CA VAL A 214 4.01 -2.65 9.29
C VAL A 214 5.36 -3.32 9.39
N ASN A 215 6.42 -2.60 9.05
CA ASN A 215 7.78 -3.11 9.07
C ASN A 215 8.63 -2.33 10.06
N GLU A 216 9.32 -3.03 10.95
CA GLU A 216 10.38 -2.48 11.75
C GLU A 216 11.70 -2.56 10.96
N TYR A 217 12.28 -1.41 10.61
CA TYR A 217 13.42 -1.30 9.69
C TYR A 217 14.70 -1.99 10.19
N THR A 218 14.82 -2.17 11.50
CA THR A 218 15.93 -2.86 12.14
C THR A 218 15.32 -3.79 13.17
N GLN A 219 15.76 -5.04 13.21
CA GLN A 219 15.63 -5.90 14.38
C GLN A 219 16.27 -5.15 15.57
N LEU A 220 15.55 -4.20 16.17
CA LEU A 220 16.04 -3.46 17.30
C LEU A 220 16.20 -4.48 18.42
N ASP A 221 17.40 -4.54 19.00
CA ASP A 221 17.77 -5.39 20.13
C ASP A 221 16.89 -5.18 21.38
N ASP A 222 15.97 -4.22 21.34
CA ASP A 222 14.98 -3.96 22.38
C ASP A 222 13.68 -4.68 21.99
N ASP A 223 13.26 -5.67 22.79
CA ASP A 223 11.99 -6.43 22.71
C ASP A 223 10.71 -5.57 22.79
N ARG A 224 10.78 -4.27 22.51
CA ARG A 224 9.65 -3.34 22.63
C ARG A 224 8.65 -3.62 21.52
N PRO A 225 7.37 -3.73 21.87
CA PRO A 225 6.35 -4.02 20.88
C PRO A 225 6.08 -2.80 19.99
N ILE A 226 6.12 -3.02 18.66
CA ILE A 226 5.78 -1.98 17.67
C ILE A 226 4.28 -1.63 17.71
N LEU A 227 3.45 -2.59 18.10
CA LEU A 227 2.00 -2.45 18.26
C LEU A 227 1.55 -2.99 19.62
N THR A 228 0.74 -2.19 20.31
CA THR A 228 0.18 -2.49 21.64
C THR A 228 -1.16 -3.20 21.52
N ARG A 229 -1.68 -3.67 22.66
CA ARG A 229 -2.99 -4.32 22.75
C ARG A 229 -4.13 -3.47 22.21
N ASP A 230 -4.15 -2.17 22.51
CA ASP A 230 -5.22 -1.26 22.11
C ASP A 230 -5.42 -1.20 20.59
N PHE A 231 -4.34 -1.38 19.83
CA PHE A 231 -4.42 -1.44 18.37
C PHE A 231 -5.27 -2.64 17.90
N PHE A 232 -5.05 -3.82 18.47
CA PHE A 232 -5.77 -5.05 18.07
C PHE A 232 -7.25 -5.04 18.46
N ASP A 233 -7.63 -4.16 19.39
CA ASP A 233 -9.03 -3.90 19.73
C ASP A 233 -9.73 -2.89 18.81
N SER A 234 -8.98 -2.19 17.96
CA SER A 234 -9.55 -1.21 17.02
C SER A 234 -10.31 -1.86 15.86
N ASP A 235 -11.27 -1.11 15.31
CA ASP A 235 -11.99 -1.52 14.09
C ASP A 235 -11.05 -1.65 12.88
N VAL A 236 -9.95 -0.88 12.86
CA VAL A 236 -8.92 -0.95 11.81
C VAL A 236 -8.28 -2.34 11.80
N ALA A 237 -7.85 -2.85 12.95
CA ALA A 237 -7.27 -4.17 13.08
C ALA A 237 -8.31 -5.28 12.80
N LYS A 238 -9.50 -5.19 13.41
CA LYS A 238 -10.55 -6.22 13.30
C LYS A 238 -11.11 -6.37 11.88
N CYS A 239 -11.17 -5.27 11.12
CA CYS A 239 -11.70 -5.26 9.75
C CYS A 239 -10.63 -5.46 8.67
N ALA A 240 -9.33 -5.48 9.01
CA ALA A 240 -8.27 -5.66 8.03
C ALA A 240 -8.41 -7.02 7.31
N CYS A 241 -8.39 -7.00 5.97
CA CYS A 241 -8.45 -8.23 5.18
C CYS A 241 -7.11 -9.00 5.20
N SER A 242 -6.02 -8.26 5.29
CA SER A 242 -4.65 -8.77 5.40
C SER A 242 -3.85 -7.88 6.34
N MET A 243 -3.00 -8.50 7.16
CA MET A 243 -2.13 -7.82 8.12
C MET A 243 -0.77 -8.49 8.10
N ASN A 244 0.28 -7.72 7.81
CA ASN A 244 1.65 -8.18 7.76
C ASN A 244 2.52 -7.28 8.64
N ILE A 245 2.82 -7.74 9.86
CA ILE A 245 3.54 -6.97 10.88
C ILE A 245 4.87 -7.65 11.17
N HIS A 246 5.95 -7.06 10.64
CA HIS A 246 7.33 -7.44 10.92
C HIS A 246 7.83 -6.63 12.11
N GLY A 247 7.65 -7.20 13.31
CA GLY A 247 8.04 -6.62 14.60
C GLY A 247 7.28 -7.29 15.74
N MET A 248 7.84 -7.28 16.95
CA MET A 248 7.18 -7.88 18.11
C MET A 248 5.89 -7.12 18.46
N THR A 249 4.82 -7.83 18.83
CA THR A 249 3.53 -7.23 19.17
C THR A 249 2.98 -7.77 20.49
N GLU A 250 2.04 -7.04 21.08
CA GLU A 250 1.37 -7.47 22.31
C GLU A 250 0.03 -8.17 22.08
N ILE A 251 -0.25 -8.65 20.86
CA ILE A 251 -1.51 -9.34 20.57
C ILE A 251 -1.69 -10.54 21.50
N THR A 252 -2.88 -10.65 22.09
CA THR A 252 -3.27 -11.77 22.96
C THR A 252 -4.08 -12.81 22.18
N ASP A 253 -4.21 -14.00 22.73
CA ASP A 253 -5.06 -15.07 22.18
C ASP A 253 -6.49 -14.58 21.90
N GLU A 254 -7.11 -13.88 22.85
CA GLU A 254 -8.49 -13.39 22.71
C GLU A 254 -8.62 -12.33 21.60
N GLN A 255 -7.59 -11.51 21.40
CA GLN A 255 -7.56 -10.51 20.35
C GLN A 255 -7.31 -11.17 18.98
N LEU A 256 -6.38 -12.12 18.92
CA LEU A 256 -6.04 -12.88 17.72
C LEU A 256 -7.27 -13.60 17.15
N LEU A 257 -8.06 -14.26 18.00
CA LEU A 257 -9.27 -14.98 17.60
C LEU A 257 -10.35 -14.05 17.01
N LYS A 258 -10.38 -12.77 17.42
CA LYS A 258 -11.33 -11.77 16.91
C LYS A 258 -10.94 -11.18 15.55
N LEU A 259 -9.69 -11.33 15.12
CA LEU A 259 -9.24 -10.84 13.81
C LEU A 259 -9.89 -11.64 12.68
N ARG A 260 -10.35 -10.94 11.63
CA ARG A 260 -10.94 -11.56 10.43
C ARG A 260 -10.00 -11.63 9.23
N ALA A 261 -8.73 -11.26 9.43
CA ALA A 261 -7.73 -11.27 8.38
C ALA A 261 -7.54 -12.69 7.81
N LYS A 262 -7.58 -12.81 6.48
CA LYS A 262 -7.32 -14.08 5.78
C LYS A 262 -5.83 -14.36 5.65
N THR A 263 -5.05 -13.29 5.55
CA THR A 263 -3.60 -13.32 5.55
C THR A 263 -3.09 -12.58 6.77
N LEU A 264 -2.35 -13.26 7.64
CA LEU A 264 -1.85 -12.71 8.90
C LEU A 264 -0.39 -13.08 9.10
N PHE A 265 0.49 -12.10 9.31
CA PHE A 265 1.85 -12.32 9.77
C PHE A 265 2.05 -11.44 10.99
N VAL A 266 2.28 -12.05 12.15
CA VAL A 266 2.47 -11.35 13.43
C VAL A 266 3.47 -12.09 14.30
N ALA A 267 4.30 -11.34 15.02
CA ALA A 267 5.15 -11.89 16.07
C ALA A 267 4.59 -11.54 17.46
N SER A 268 4.48 -12.51 18.37
CA SER A 268 4.12 -12.24 19.77
C SER A 268 4.44 -13.39 20.70
N HIS A 269 5.01 -13.06 21.87
CA HIS A 269 5.20 -14.01 22.97
C HIS A 269 3.91 -14.46 23.67
N ARG A 270 2.77 -13.86 23.34
CA ARG A 270 1.48 -14.10 24.01
C ARG A 270 0.55 -15.02 23.24
N ILE A 271 0.94 -15.42 22.03
CA ILE A 271 0.19 -16.39 21.23
C ILE A 271 0.52 -17.80 21.73
N THR A 272 -0.51 -18.55 22.12
CA THR A 272 -0.35 -19.92 22.61
C THR A 272 -0.75 -20.97 21.59
N SER A 273 -0.33 -22.22 21.81
CA SER A 273 -0.81 -23.39 21.04
C SER A 273 -2.34 -23.51 21.04
N GLN A 274 -3.01 -23.10 22.12
CA GLN A 274 -4.47 -23.20 22.24
C GLN A 274 -5.18 -22.23 21.31
N ALA A 275 -4.69 -21.00 21.18
CA ALA A 275 -5.26 -20.05 20.21
C ALA A 275 -5.03 -20.49 18.77
N VAL A 276 -3.85 -21.02 18.45
CA VAL A 276 -3.57 -21.58 17.12
C VAL A 276 -4.48 -22.77 16.82
N ASN A 277 -4.64 -23.70 17.76
CA ASN A 277 -5.59 -24.82 17.64
C ASN A 277 -7.02 -24.32 17.37
N GLN A 278 -7.50 -23.33 18.13
CA GLN A 278 -8.83 -22.75 17.91
C GLN A 278 -8.97 -22.09 16.53
N ILE A 279 -7.93 -21.42 16.02
CA ILE A 279 -7.94 -20.89 14.65
C ILE A 279 -8.09 -22.01 13.61
N ILE A 280 -7.36 -23.12 13.78
CA ILE A 280 -7.44 -24.28 12.89
C ILE A 280 -8.85 -24.89 12.96
N TRP A 281 -9.43 -25.03 14.15
CA TRP A 281 -10.81 -25.48 14.33
C TRP A 281 -11.83 -24.59 13.64
N GLN A 282 -11.75 -23.27 13.81
CA GLN A 282 -12.63 -22.32 13.11
C GLN A 282 -12.51 -22.46 11.59
N TRP A 283 -11.31 -22.75 11.07
CA TRP A 283 -11.12 -23.02 9.64
C TRP A 283 -11.68 -24.39 9.21
N TYR A 284 -11.44 -25.42 10.00
CA TYR A 284 -11.89 -26.80 9.77
C TYR A 284 -13.43 -26.89 9.66
N GLU A 285 -14.14 -26.12 10.50
CA GLU A 285 -15.60 -25.98 10.50
C GLU A 285 -16.13 -25.00 9.43
N GLY A 286 -15.26 -24.28 8.73
CA GLY A 286 -15.64 -23.31 7.70
C GLY A 286 -16.08 -21.93 8.22
N GLU A 287 -15.96 -21.68 9.52
CA GLU A 287 -16.29 -20.38 10.15
C GLU A 287 -15.24 -19.30 9.86
N ARG A 288 -13.99 -19.71 9.61
CA ARG A 288 -12.86 -18.81 9.34
C ARG A 288 -12.20 -19.13 8.01
N ARG A 289 -11.92 -18.09 7.23
CA ARG A 289 -11.13 -18.19 6.00
C ARG A 289 -9.66 -17.95 6.32
N ILE A 290 -8.82 -18.90 5.94
CA ILE A 290 -7.37 -18.78 6.03
C ILE A 290 -6.82 -18.87 4.61
N CYS A 291 -6.02 -17.87 4.22
CA CYS A 291 -5.15 -17.95 3.07
C CYS A 291 -3.73 -18.33 3.49
N GLN A 292 -3.17 -17.55 4.41
CA GLN A 292 -1.84 -17.79 4.99
C GLN A 292 -1.76 -17.12 6.36
N MET A 293 -1.32 -17.84 7.37
CA MET A 293 -1.03 -17.27 8.68
C MET A 293 0.36 -17.67 9.13
N PHE A 294 1.10 -16.71 9.69
CA PHE A 294 2.41 -16.94 10.29
C PHE A 294 2.44 -16.26 11.65
N PHE A 295 2.69 -17.07 12.66
CA PHE A 295 2.86 -16.65 14.04
C PHE A 295 4.32 -16.86 14.41
N ASP A 296 5.02 -15.80 14.78
CA ASP A 296 6.43 -15.85 15.16
C ASP A 296 6.66 -15.38 16.60
N GLY A 297 7.86 -15.61 17.12
CA GLY A 297 8.27 -15.18 18.45
C GLY A 297 7.40 -15.78 19.55
N THR A 298 6.74 -16.91 19.31
CA THR A 298 5.85 -17.55 20.29
C THR A 298 6.67 -18.33 21.31
N LYS A 299 6.19 -18.41 22.57
CA LYS A 299 6.85 -19.20 23.60
C LYS A 299 6.30 -20.63 23.60
N ASP A 300 7.19 -21.58 23.33
CA ASP A 300 7.00 -23.02 23.54
C ASP A 300 5.70 -23.59 22.92
N LEU A 301 5.56 -23.46 21.60
CA LEU A 301 4.45 -24.10 20.90
C LEU A 301 4.62 -25.62 20.91
N SER A 302 3.56 -26.31 21.33
CA SER A 302 3.43 -27.76 21.24
C SER A 302 2.60 -28.14 20.01
N GLU A 303 3.18 -28.96 19.14
CA GLU A 303 2.50 -29.56 17.99
C GLU A 303 1.32 -30.45 18.44
N GLU A 304 1.51 -31.22 19.51
CA GLU A 304 0.47 -32.08 20.10
C GLU A 304 -0.77 -31.26 20.52
N ILE A 305 -0.57 -30.09 21.14
CA ILE A 305 -1.68 -29.22 21.54
C ILE A 305 -2.32 -28.57 20.30
N ILE A 306 -1.51 -28.09 19.35
CA ILE A 306 -1.99 -27.43 18.14
C ILE A 306 -2.87 -28.37 17.29
N LEU A 307 -2.51 -29.65 17.21
CA LEU A 307 -3.21 -30.67 16.43
C LEU A 307 -4.19 -31.50 17.27
N SER A 308 -4.42 -31.15 18.53
CA SER A 308 -5.33 -31.90 19.40
C SER A 308 -6.79 -31.78 18.95
N GLY A 309 -7.51 -32.89 19.07
CA GLY A 309 -8.94 -33.00 18.80
C GLY A 309 -9.33 -33.43 17.38
N PHE A 310 -8.39 -33.49 16.43
CA PHE A 310 -8.63 -34.02 15.08
C PHE A 310 -8.52 -35.54 15.06
N GLU A 311 -9.34 -36.20 14.24
CA GLU A 311 -9.30 -37.65 14.03
C GLU A 311 -8.22 -38.03 13.02
N LEU A 312 -7.77 -39.30 13.03
CA LEU A 312 -6.73 -39.76 12.09
C LEU A 312 -7.10 -39.55 10.62
N ASP A 313 -8.39 -39.66 10.30
CA ASP A 313 -8.92 -39.49 8.93
C ASP A 313 -8.92 -38.03 8.47
N ASP A 314 -8.79 -37.06 9.39
CA ASP A 314 -8.66 -35.64 9.04
C ASP A 314 -7.25 -35.31 8.50
N PHE A 315 -6.27 -36.18 8.73
CA PHE A 315 -4.89 -35.96 8.32
C PHE A 315 -4.61 -36.48 6.90
N CYS A 316 -3.94 -35.65 6.10
CA CYS A 316 -3.50 -36.07 4.77
C CYS A 316 -2.30 -37.01 4.87
N SER A 317 -2.22 -37.99 3.98
CA SER A 317 -1.01 -38.80 3.86
C SER A 317 0.17 -37.96 3.31
N PRO A 318 1.43 -38.33 3.61
CA PRO A 318 2.57 -37.65 3.03
C PRO A 318 2.57 -37.63 1.50
N GLU A 319 2.10 -38.71 0.86
CA GLU A 319 2.01 -38.84 -0.59
C GLU A 319 0.97 -37.88 -1.17
N GLU A 320 -0.21 -37.82 -0.56
CA GLU A 320 -1.27 -36.90 -0.97
C GLU A 320 -0.82 -35.43 -0.84
N LEU A 321 -0.18 -35.10 0.28
CA LEU A 321 0.31 -33.74 0.51
C LEU A 321 1.40 -33.36 -0.51
N LEU A 322 2.27 -34.30 -0.89
CA LEU A 322 3.28 -34.08 -1.93
C LEU A 322 2.68 -33.85 -3.31
N GLU A 323 1.62 -34.59 -3.66
CA GLU A 323 0.89 -34.40 -4.91
C GLU A 323 0.31 -32.98 -4.98
N ILE A 324 -0.45 -32.57 -3.96
CA ILE A 324 -1.06 -31.23 -3.87
C ILE A 324 0.01 -30.12 -3.97
N VAL A 325 1.12 -30.25 -3.24
CA VAL A 325 2.20 -29.25 -3.24
C VAL A 325 2.94 -29.22 -4.57
N SER A 326 3.13 -30.35 -5.25
CA SER A 326 3.83 -30.43 -6.54
C SER A 326 3.06 -29.72 -7.67
N GLU A 327 1.74 -29.69 -7.59
CA GLU A 327 0.87 -28.93 -8.50
C GLU A 327 0.93 -27.42 -8.22
N MET A 328 1.25 -27.01 -7.00
CA MET A 328 1.41 -25.61 -6.64
C MET A 328 2.79 -25.06 -7.08
N SER A 329 2.79 -23.94 -7.80
CA SER A 329 4.02 -23.30 -8.32
C SER A 329 5.14 -23.16 -7.28
N GLN A 330 6.37 -23.49 -7.71
CA GLN A 330 7.62 -23.65 -6.94
C GLN A 330 8.04 -22.49 -6.01
N TRP A 331 7.37 -21.34 -6.04
CA TRP A 331 7.75 -20.14 -5.27
C TRP A 331 7.23 -20.12 -3.83
N ARG A 332 6.17 -20.89 -3.50
CA ARG A 332 5.62 -20.97 -2.13
C ARG A 332 6.33 -22.00 -1.22
N VAL A 333 7.39 -22.63 -1.74
CA VAL A 333 7.97 -23.89 -1.24
C VAL A 333 9.36 -23.71 -0.61
N ARG A 334 9.91 -22.48 -0.54
CA ARG A 334 11.24 -22.25 0.03
C ARG A 334 11.35 -22.46 1.55
N GLU A 335 10.23 -22.58 2.26
CA GLU A 335 10.20 -22.89 3.70
C GLU A 335 9.96 -24.37 4.02
N LEU A 336 10.05 -25.23 3.00
CA LEU A 336 9.81 -26.66 3.13
C LEU A 336 11.01 -27.45 3.73
N SER A 337 11.51 -27.03 4.90
CA SER A 337 12.18 -27.96 5.82
C SER A 337 11.13 -28.70 6.64
N ARG A 338 11.04 -30.03 6.47
CA ARG A 338 10.16 -30.95 7.23
C ARG A 338 10.43 -30.86 8.74
N PRO A 339 9.45 -31.20 9.61
CA PRO A 339 8.13 -31.77 9.30
C PRO A 339 6.99 -30.73 9.18
N TRP A 340 6.00 -31.03 8.32
CA TRP A 340 4.67 -30.36 8.28
C TRP A 340 3.59 -31.44 8.27
N VAL A 341 2.38 -31.03 8.62
CA VAL A 341 1.20 -31.87 8.67
C VAL A 341 0.11 -31.27 7.77
N GLY A 342 -0.54 -32.10 6.96
CA GLY A 342 -1.71 -31.70 6.18
C GLY A 342 -2.99 -32.03 6.94
N LEU A 343 -3.91 -31.08 7.06
CA LEU A 343 -5.24 -31.28 7.63
C LEU A 343 -6.31 -30.98 6.60
N ARG A 344 -7.34 -31.82 6.54
CA ARG A 344 -8.51 -31.64 5.68
C ARG A 344 -9.69 -31.12 6.49
N SER A 345 -10.29 -30.02 6.04
CA SER A 345 -11.53 -29.48 6.58
C SER A 345 -12.75 -30.35 6.25
N LYS A 346 -13.87 -30.12 6.94
CA LYS A 346 -15.17 -30.74 6.59
C LYS A 346 -15.65 -30.41 5.18
N ALA A 347 -15.18 -29.30 4.60
CA ALA A 347 -15.47 -28.91 3.23
C ALA A 347 -14.53 -29.56 2.19
N GLY A 348 -13.60 -30.41 2.63
CA GLY A 348 -12.62 -31.09 1.77
C GLY A 348 -11.37 -30.27 1.44
N LEU A 349 -11.30 -29.01 1.90
CA LEU A 349 -10.12 -28.14 1.71
C LEU A 349 -8.95 -28.59 2.58
N VAL A 350 -7.72 -28.40 2.12
CA VAL A 350 -6.48 -28.80 2.77
C VAL A 350 -5.68 -27.59 3.23
N ILE A 351 -5.27 -27.61 4.49
CA ILE A 351 -4.30 -26.68 5.07
C ILE A 351 -3.03 -27.42 5.46
N MET A 352 -1.90 -26.79 5.20
CA MET A 352 -0.61 -27.22 5.72
C MET A 352 -0.31 -26.49 7.03
N VAL A 353 0.00 -27.26 8.06
CA VAL A 353 0.41 -26.79 9.39
C VAL A 353 1.88 -27.11 9.59
N LYS A 354 2.69 -26.09 9.86
CA LYS A 354 4.09 -26.23 10.27
C LYS A 354 4.23 -25.67 11.67
N VAL A 355 4.71 -26.49 12.60
CA VAL A 355 5.01 -26.06 13.98
C VAL A 355 6.52 -26.09 14.17
N GLY A 356 7.10 -24.91 14.37
CA GLY A 356 8.47 -24.73 14.82
C GLY A 356 8.52 -24.48 16.32
N ARG A 357 9.73 -24.45 16.89
CA ARG A 357 9.94 -24.20 18.32
C ARG A 357 9.33 -22.87 18.80
N HIS A 358 9.41 -21.84 17.95
CA HIS A 358 8.99 -20.47 18.26
C HIS A 358 8.08 -19.87 17.20
N SER A 359 7.56 -20.69 16.30
CA SER A 359 6.73 -20.22 15.20
C SER A 359 5.73 -21.27 14.75
N CYS A 360 4.64 -20.82 14.14
CA CYS A 360 3.69 -21.68 13.46
C CYS A 360 3.22 -21.05 12.16
N SER A 361 3.22 -21.85 11.09
CA SER A 361 2.72 -21.45 9.77
C SER A 361 1.49 -22.27 9.41
N LEU A 362 0.43 -21.59 8.97
CA LEU A 362 -0.77 -22.17 8.39
C LEU A 362 -0.88 -21.72 6.93
N LEU A 363 -0.90 -22.64 5.98
CA LEU A 363 -1.00 -22.33 4.55
C LEU A 363 -2.11 -23.11 3.90
N ASN A 364 -3.12 -22.42 3.36
CA ASN A 364 -4.18 -23.07 2.61
C ASN A 364 -3.68 -23.45 1.21
N LEU A 365 -3.83 -24.72 0.84
CA LEU A 365 -3.29 -25.27 -0.40
C LEU A 365 -4.30 -25.17 -1.58
N ASP A 366 -5.56 -24.85 -1.32
CA ASP A 366 -6.61 -24.78 -2.35
C ASP A 366 -6.81 -23.38 -2.96
N LEU A 367 -5.88 -22.45 -2.72
CA LEU A 367 -5.95 -21.09 -3.26
C LEU A 367 -5.55 -21.07 -4.75
N LYS A 368 -6.53 -21.28 -5.63
CA LYS A 368 -6.41 -20.98 -7.07
C LYS A 368 -6.44 -19.49 -7.38
#